data_AF-A0A7C6JZA5-F1
#
_entry.id   AF-A0A7C6JZA5-F1
#
_cell.length_a   1.000
_cell.length_b   1.000
_cell.length_c   1.000
_cell.angle_alpha   90.00
_cell.angle_beta   90.00
_cell.angle_gamma   90.00
#
_symmetry.space_group_name_H-M   'P 1'
#
loop_
_entity.id
_entity.type
_entity.pdbx_description
1 polymer ?
#
loop_
_entity_poly.entity_id
_entity_poly.type
_entity_poly.pdbx_seq_one_letter_code
_entity_poly.pdbx_strand_id
1 'polypeptide(L)'
;MRISDSQFEKLLGYKPPLGYHPKGEPFTLNSTLGDMKDTWVGRLLLSVAKKGSRKLLGEMDDPAMIRMAETAILEAPLRAMKMASDGKLTDGKLEGIVDLANGSFFKGIGKLLSK
;
A
#
# COMPACT_ATOMS: atom_id res chain seq x y z
N MET A 1 -25.63 2.25 -22.36
CA MET A 1 -24.64 2.31 -23.45
C MET A 1 -23.35 1.66 -22.94
N ARG A 2 -22.82 0.65 -23.62
CA ARG A 2 -21.59 -0.07 -23.23
C ARG A 2 -20.52 0.29 -24.26
N ILE A 3 -19.43 0.92 -23.84
CA ILE A 3 -18.30 1.28 -24.71
C ILE A 3 -17.19 0.25 -24.54
N SER A 4 -16.44 -0.06 -25.60
CA SER A 4 -15.25 -0.91 -25.50
C SER A 4 -14.03 -0.13 -25.01
N ASP A 5 -13.05 -0.81 -24.41
CA ASP A 5 -11.81 -0.18 -23.92
C ASP A 5 -11.09 0.60 -25.04
N SER A 6 -11.05 0.06 -26.26
CA SER A 6 -10.45 0.75 -27.41
C SER A 6 -11.19 2.05 -27.79
N GLN A 7 -12.52 2.07 -27.67
CA GLN A 7 -13.30 3.30 -27.91
C GLN A 7 -13.07 4.31 -26.79
N PHE A 8 -12.95 3.84 -25.55
CA PHE A 8 -12.65 4.68 -24.39
C PHE A 8 -11.25 5.29 -24.48
N GLU A 9 -10.23 4.50 -24.85
CA GLU A 9 -8.87 4.96 -25.11
C GLU A 9 -8.82 6.02 -26.23
N LYS A 10 -9.57 5.81 -27.32
CA LYS A 10 -9.68 6.81 -28.41
C LYS A 10 -10.29 8.12 -27.95
N LEU A 11 -11.28 8.08 -27.04
CA LEU A 11 -11.89 9.28 -26.47
C LEU A 11 -10.92 10.00 -25.53
N LEU A 12 -10.15 9.26 -24.72
CA LEU A 12 -9.16 9.80 -23.79
C LEU A 12 -7.92 10.37 -24.50
N GLY A 13 -7.55 9.83 -25.66
CA GLY A 13 -6.34 10.20 -26.38
C GLY A 13 -5.05 9.60 -25.79
N TYR A 14 -5.15 8.75 -24.76
CA TYR A 14 -4.05 7.99 -24.17
C TYR A 14 -4.56 6.67 -23.59
N LYS A 15 -3.63 5.74 -23.31
CA LYS A 15 -3.95 4.48 -22.61
C LYS A 15 -4.06 4.74 -21.10
N PRO A 16 -5.20 4.49 -20.46
CA PRO A 16 -5.34 4.67 -19.03
C PRO A 16 -4.37 3.74 -18.28
N PRO A 17 -3.92 4.10 -17.07
CA PRO A 17 -3.08 3.25 -16.26
C PRO A 17 -3.80 1.92 -15.96
N LEU A 18 -3.01 0.85 -15.81
CA LEU A 18 -3.53 -0.45 -15.44
C LEU A 18 -4.19 -0.37 -14.05
N GLY A 19 -5.30 -1.10 -13.86
CA GLY A 19 -5.99 -1.19 -12.57
C GLY A 19 -5.25 -2.03 -11.51
N TYR A 20 -3.98 -2.36 -11.75
CA TYR A 20 -3.12 -3.13 -10.85
C TYR A 20 -1.68 -2.65 -11.00
N HIS A 21 -0.86 -2.82 -9.96
CA HIS A 21 0.56 -2.49 -10.03
C HIS A 21 1.30 -3.48 -10.95
N PRO A 22 1.94 -3.01 -12.04
CA PRO A 22 2.60 -3.91 -12.99
C PRO A 22 3.77 -4.66 -12.35
N LYS A 23 3.93 -5.93 -12.70
CA LYS A 23 5.04 -6.74 -12.19
C LYS A 23 6.36 -6.17 -12.67
N GLY A 24 7.27 -5.90 -11.72
CA GLY A 24 8.60 -5.38 -12.00
C GLY A 24 8.68 -3.85 -11.98
N GLU A 25 7.56 -3.14 -11.85
CA GLU A 25 7.60 -1.69 -11.61
C GLU A 25 8.01 -1.39 -10.16
N PRO A 26 8.86 -0.35 -9.95
CA PRO A 26 9.22 0.08 -8.61
C PRO A 26 7.98 0.51 -7.80
N PHE A 27 7.95 0.11 -6.53
CA PHE A 27 6.97 0.61 -5.58
C PHE A 27 7.23 2.09 -5.26
N THR A 28 6.16 2.80 -4.91
CA THR A 28 6.20 4.19 -4.46
C THR A 28 5.34 4.36 -3.21
N LEU A 29 5.30 5.58 -2.65
CA LEU A 29 4.40 5.92 -1.54
C LEU A 29 2.91 5.79 -1.89
N ASN A 30 2.56 5.76 -3.18
CA ASN A 30 1.20 5.59 -3.67
C ASN A 30 0.87 4.13 -4.01
N SER A 31 1.86 3.23 -4.01
CA SER A 31 1.59 1.80 -4.11
C SER A 31 0.79 1.33 -2.89
N THR A 32 -0.13 0.41 -3.11
CA THR A 32 -0.97 -0.15 -2.07
C THR A 32 -0.24 -1.23 -1.28
N LEU A 33 -0.73 -1.53 -0.07
CA LEU A 33 -0.21 -2.68 0.69
C LEU A 33 -0.48 -4.01 -0.05
N GLY A 34 -1.55 -4.07 -0.83
CA GLY A 34 -1.90 -5.18 -1.72
C GLY A 34 -0.87 -5.40 -2.81
N ASP A 35 -0.36 -4.33 -3.43
CA ASP A 35 0.68 -4.40 -4.48
C ASP A 35 1.98 -5.01 -3.94
N MET A 36 2.29 -4.72 -2.67
CA MET A 36 3.53 -5.15 -2.02
C MET A 36 3.42 -6.53 -1.36
N LYS A 37 2.22 -7.14 -1.28
CA LYS A 37 1.91 -8.30 -0.41
C LYS A 37 2.82 -9.51 -0.59
N ASP A 38 3.35 -9.71 -1.80
CA ASP A 38 4.17 -10.86 -2.13
C ASP A 38 5.65 -10.67 -1.70
N THR A 39 6.05 -9.42 -1.40
CA THR A 39 7.38 -9.08 -0.87
C THR A 39 7.49 -9.32 0.64
N TRP A 40 8.70 -9.54 1.15
CA TRP A 40 8.92 -9.69 2.59
C TRP A 40 8.54 -8.42 3.38
N VAL A 41 8.81 -7.23 2.82
CA VAL A 41 8.43 -5.94 3.40
C VAL A 41 6.91 -5.79 3.46
N GLY A 42 6.22 -6.08 2.35
CA GLY A 42 4.76 -6.02 2.30
C GLY A 42 4.10 -6.96 3.29
N ARG A 43 4.61 -8.18 3.47
CA ARG A 43 4.11 -9.10 4.52
C ARG A 43 4.27 -8.51 5.93
N LEU A 44 5.42 -7.90 6.21
CA LEU A 44 5.66 -7.22 7.49
C LEU A 44 4.69 -6.06 7.69
N LEU A 45 4.51 -5.20 6.68
CA LEU A 45 3.60 -4.06 6.73
C LEU A 45 2.14 -4.49 6.94
N LEU A 46 1.70 -5.53 6.22
CA LEU A 46 0.36 -6.09 6.38
C LEU A 46 0.14 -6.62 7.79
N SER A 47 1.13 -7.29 8.37
CA SER A 47 1.05 -7.75 9.76
C SER A 47 0.92 -6.59 10.75
N VAL A 48 1.68 -5.50 10.55
CA VAL A 48 1.59 -4.30 11.39
C VAL A 48 0.22 -3.61 11.23
N ALA A 49 -0.26 -3.45 9.99
CA ALA A 49 -1.54 -2.83 9.70
C ALA A 49 -2.72 -3.65 10.27
N LYS A 50 -2.71 -4.98 10.12
CA LYS A 50 -3.72 -5.87 10.73
C LYS A 50 -3.71 -5.81 12.26
N LYS A 51 -2.54 -5.68 12.88
CA LYS A 51 -2.44 -5.51 14.33
C LYS A 51 -2.99 -4.16 14.78
N GLY A 52 -2.78 -3.11 14.00
CA GLY A 52 -3.35 -1.78 14.23
C GLY A 52 -4.87 -1.78 14.07
N SER A 53 -5.41 -2.41 13.02
CA SER A 53 -6.85 -2.43 12.76
C SER A 53 -7.63 -3.20 13.81
N ARG A 54 -7.09 -4.31 14.35
CA ARG A 54 -7.72 -5.01 15.50
C ARG A 54 -7.91 -4.10 16.72
N LYS A 55 -7.01 -3.14 16.95
CA LYS A 55 -7.18 -2.16 18.02
C LYS A 55 -8.31 -1.16 17.74
N LEU A 56 -8.53 -0.82 16.47
CA LEU A 56 -9.55 0.13 16.02
C LEU A 56 -10.94 -0.50 15.89
N LEU A 57 -11.01 -1.74 15.41
CA LEU A 57 -12.24 -2.50 15.25
C LEU A 57 -12.76 -3.06 16.58
N GLY A 58 -11.93 -3.10 17.63
CA GLY A 58 -12.33 -3.63 18.93
C GLY A 58 -12.71 -5.12 18.87
N GLU A 59 -13.68 -5.54 19.70
CA GLU A 59 -14.28 -6.88 19.70
C GLU A 59 -15.39 -7.04 18.63
N MET A 60 -15.24 -6.39 17.47
CA MET A 60 -16.17 -6.62 16.36
C MET A 60 -15.98 -8.05 15.82
N ASP A 61 -16.95 -8.93 16.11
CA ASP A 61 -16.98 -10.31 15.62
C ASP A 61 -17.74 -10.50 14.30
N ASP A 62 -18.27 -9.43 13.70
CA ASP A 62 -18.94 -9.53 12.40
C ASP A 62 -17.94 -9.84 11.27
N PRO A 63 -18.01 -11.04 10.65
CA PRO A 63 -17.09 -11.43 9.59
C PRO A 63 -17.14 -10.53 8.35
N ALA A 64 -18.28 -9.89 8.07
CA ALA A 64 -18.42 -8.97 6.95
C ALA A 64 -17.63 -7.69 7.20
N MET A 65 -17.75 -7.11 8.39
CA MET A 65 -16.99 -5.92 8.81
C MET A 65 -15.49 -6.20 8.84
N ILE A 66 -15.07 -7.37 9.34
CA ILE A 66 -13.66 -7.78 9.32
C ILE A 66 -13.14 -7.83 7.88
N ARG A 67 -13.86 -8.48 6.96
CA ARG A 67 -13.46 -8.55 5.54
C ARG A 67 -13.42 -7.17 4.87
N MET A 68 -14.37 -6.30 5.17
CA MET A 68 -14.37 -4.92 4.68
C MET A 68 -13.13 -4.16 5.14
N ALA A 69 -12.78 -4.27 6.43
CA ALA A 69 -11.60 -3.62 6.96
C ALA A 69 -10.30 -4.20 6.40
N GLU A 70 -10.19 -5.52 6.25
CA GLU A 70 -9.03 -6.15 5.62
C GLU A 70 -8.84 -5.70 4.17
N THR A 71 -9.93 -5.59 3.41
CA THR A 71 -9.90 -5.09 2.03
C THR A 71 -9.47 -3.62 2.00
N ALA A 72 -10.03 -2.80 2.87
CA ALA A 72 -9.65 -1.38 2.97
C ALA A 72 -8.15 -1.19 3.31
N ILE A 73 -7.58 -2.06 4.15
CA ILE A 73 -6.15 -2.04 4.46
C ILE A 73 -5.31 -2.42 3.24
N LEU A 74 -5.73 -3.44 2.49
CA LEU A 74 -5.00 -3.90 1.30
C LEU A 74 -4.96 -2.81 0.22
N GLU A 75 -6.07 -2.10 0.02
CA GLU A 75 -6.21 -1.04 -0.98
C GLU A 75 -5.63 0.31 -0.50
N ALA A 76 -5.25 0.43 0.78
CA ALA A 76 -4.68 1.67 1.30
C ALA A 76 -3.28 1.90 0.72
N PRO A 77 -2.98 3.13 0.24
CA PRO A 77 -1.62 3.47 -0.21
C PRO A 77 -0.67 3.54 0.98
N LEU A 78 0.60 3.20 0.78
CA LEU A 78 1.62 3.17 1.84
C LEU A 78 1.70 4.48 2.64
N ARG A 79 1.52 5.64 1.99
CA ARG A 79 1.48 6.95 2.65
C ARG A 79 0.44 7.07 3.76
N ALA A 80 -0.67 6.32 3.69
CA ALA A 80 -1.73 6.35 4.71
C ALA A 80 -1.23 5.85 6.07
N MET A 81 -0.16 5.04 6.09
CA MET A 81 0.46 4.54 7.31
C MET A 81 1.01 5.66 8.20
N LYS A 82 1.37 6.82 7.61
CA LYS A 82 1.81 8.00 8.36
C LYS A 82 0.76 8.43 9.39
N MET A 83 -0.49 8.56 8.94
CA MET A 83 -1.61 8.97 9.78
C MET A 83 -1.91 7.93 10.87
N ALA A 84 -1.85 6.64 10.52
CA ALA A 84 -2.07 5.55 11.47
C ALA A 84 -0.95 5.39 12.52
N SER A 85 0.22 5.99 12.28
CA SER A 85 1.40 5.81 13.13
C SER A 85 1.48 6.76 14.32
N ASP A 86 0.55 7.70 14.46
CA ASP A 86 0.57 8.73 15.51
C ASP A 86 1.91 9.49 15.54
N GLY A 87 2.37 9.94 14.36
CA GLY A 87 3.61 10.69 14.20
C GLY A 87 4.91 9.86 14.23
N LYS A 88 4.86 8.55 14.45
CA LYS A 88 6.06 7.70 14.53
C LYS A 88 6.73 7.44 13.18
N LEU A 89 5.94 7.41 12.11
CA LEU A 89 6.43 7.30 10.74
C LEU A 89 6.58 8.70 10.14
N THR A 90 7.81 9.11 9.88
CA THR A 90 8.14 10.31 9.11
C THR A 90 8.15 9.99 7.61
N ASP A 91 8.15 11.01 6.76
CA ASP A 91 8.23 10.82 5.30
C ASP A 91 9.52 10.08 4.91
N GLY A 92 10.64 10.41 5.56
CA GLY A 92 11.91 9.70 5.36
C GLY A 92 11.84 8.21 5.71
N LYS A 93 11.16 7.85 6.81
CA LYS A 93 10.96 6.44 7.18
C LYS A 93 10.07 5.71 6.18
N LEU A 94 9.02 6.35 5.68
CA LEU A 94 8.16 5.77 4.63
C LEU A 94 8.93 5.56 3.32
N GLU A 95 9.77 6.52 2.92
CA GLU A 95 10.67 6.33 1.79
C GLU A 95 11.67 5.20 2.03
N GLY A 96 12.16 5.03 3.26
CA GLY A 96 13.02 3.91 3.63
C GLY A 96 12.33 2.56 3.43
N ILE A 97 11.03 2.49 3.73
CA ILE A 97 10.20 1.31 3.48
C ILE A 97 10.07 1.05 1.97
N VAL A 98 9.86 2.09 1.16
CA VAL A 98 9.84 1.98 -0.31
C VAL A 98 11.19 1.48 -0.83
N ASP A 99 12.29 2.05 -0.36
CA ASP A 99 13.64 1.63 -0.74
C ASP A 99 13.86 0.15 -0.39
N LEU A 100 13.40 -0.34 0.78
CA LEU A 100 13.48 -1.75 1.16
C LEU A 100 12.64 -2.65 0.23
N ALA A 101 11.41 -2.24 -0.09
CA ALA A 101 10.53 -3.01 -0.95
C ALA A 101 11.06 -3.13 -2.39
N ASN A 102 11.81 -2.12 -2.83
CA ASN A 102 12.49 -2.09 -4.13
C ASN A 102 13.90 -2.73 -4.10
N GLY A 103 14.29 -3.38 -2.98
CA GLY A 103 15.57 -4.10 -2.87
C GLY A 103 16.79 -3.22 -2.54
N SER A 104 16.61 -1.93 -2.28
CA SER A 104 17.67 -1.00 -1.83
C SER A 104 17.86 -1.07 -0.30
N PHE A 105 18.30 -2.23 0.20
CA PHE A 105 18.30 -2.53 1.64
C PHE A 105 19.10 -1.55 2.51
N PHE A 106 20.36 -1.27 2.16
CA PHE A 106 21.23 -0.41 2.96
C PHE A 106 20.68 1.03 3.05
N LYS A 107 20.21 1.57 1.93
CA LYS A 107 19.60 2.89 1.85
C LYS A 107 18.32 2.96 2.68
N GLY A 108 17.48 1.94 2.55
CA GLY A 108 16.22 1.85 3.30
C GLY A 108 16.42 1.76 4.81
N ILE A 109 17.36 0.92 5.27
CA ILE A 109 17.72 0.84 6.71
C ILE A 109 18.28 2.17 7.20
N GLY A 110 19.16 2.83 6.44
CA GLY A 110 19.71 4.14 6.78
C GLY A 110 18.61 5.17 7.04
N LYS A 111 17.59 5.23 6.17
CA LYS A 111 16.43 6.12 6.33
C LYS A 111 15.51 5.75 7.49
N LEU A 112 15.40 4.47 7.82
CA LEU A 112 14.61 4.02 8.97
C LEU A 112 15.25 4.39 10.31
N LEU A 113 16.59 4.39 10.36
CA LEU A 113 17.38 4.69 11.56
C LEU A 113 17.68 6.19 11.71
N SER A 114 17.60 6.97 10.63
CA SER A 114 17.66 8.43 10.72
C SER A 114 16.46 8.97 11.49
N LYS A 115 16.70 10.05 12.27
CA LYS A 115 15.69 10.71 13.10
C LYS A 115 14.45 11.10 12.30
#